data_AF-A0A1F8TCG8-F1
#
_entry.id   AF-A0A1F8TCG8-F1
#
_cell.length_a   1.000
_cell.length_b   1.000
_cell.length_c   1.000
_cell.angle_alpha   90.00
_cell.angle_beta   90.00
_cell.angle_gamma   90.00
#
_symmetry.space_group_name_H-M   'P 1'
#
loop_
_entity.id
_entity.type
_entity.pdbx_description
1 polymer ?
#
loop_
_entity_poly.entity_id
_entity_poly.type
_entity_poly.pdbx_seq_one_letter_code
_entity_poly.pdbx_strand_id
1 'polypeptide(L)'
;MRAWPGKFVIGLTGNIATGKSVVRKMLEHLGAYGIDADALGHRAIAKGAPAYQPVINIFGRYILGPDEQIDRSKLARLVFGDPAALKQLETIVHPFVRQAVDLLIRRSTQKVIVVEAIKLLESPLRQRVDSLWVTFAKPEVQIARLVQKRGMTEELARQRVAMQAPQEDKMAAADIVIFNNGNFEEAWRQAAASWLELFPSEEATSLPAATATRGEMVVERARPRQAAEIAAFIGRVSGGQRNLSGEDIMAAFGEKAYIFLMIDQRPVGLVGWQVENLVARTDDVYLEANLPLANAMKVLLNEVEDASRNLQCEASLLFLPAQFSQHDEAWRSLGYEPRTIQNLGVRAWQEAALETMSRDEVMYFKQLRQDRVLRPV
;
A
#
# COMPACT_ATOMS: atom_id res chain seq x y z
N MET A 1 18.77 19.14 -14.46
CA MET A 1 17.35 19.53 -14.32
C MET A 1 16.60 18.33 -13.77
N ARG A 2 15.66 18.49 -12.82
CA ARG A 2 14.90 17.36 -12.27
C ARG A 2 14.09 16.66 -13.36
N ALA A 3 13.95 15.33 -13.26
CA ALA A 3 13.18 14.56 -14.24
C ALA A 3 11.67 14.89 -14.19
N TRP A 4 11.17 15.37 -13.06
CA TRP A 4 9.79 15.82 -12.87
C TRP A 4 9.78 17.21 -12.21
N PRO A 5 9.47 18.29 -12.97
CA PRO A 5 9.39 19.64 -12.42
C PRO A 5 8.37 19.73 -11.27
N GLY A 6 8.72 20.45 -10.20
CA GLY A 6 7.85 20.63 -9.04
C GLY A 6 7.72 19.40 -8.12
N LYS A 7 8.41 18.30 -8.44
CA LYS A 7 8.45 17.10 -7.60
C LYS A 7 9.84 16.89 -7.01
N PHE A 8 9.88 16.19 -5.87
CA PHE A 8 11.08 15.57 -5.31
C PHE A 8 10.83 14.06 -5.26
N VAL A 9 11.65 13.27 -5.93
CA VAL A 9 11.44 11.82 -6.08
C VAL A 9 12.49 11.05 -5.30
N ILE A 10 12.06 10.34 -4.28
CA ILE A 10 12.83 9.35 -3.54
C ILE A 10 12.74 8.01 -4.29
N GLY A 11 13.88 7.45 -4.68
CA GLY A 11 13.97 6.06 -5.08
C GLY A 11 14.20 5.18 -3.87
N LEU A 12 13.30 4.23 -3.58
CA LEU A 12 13.42 3.32 -2.45
C LEU A 12 13.76 1.91 -2.93
N THR A 13 14.88 1.36 -2.45
CA THR A 13 15.28 -0.01 -2.78
C THR A 13 15.89 -0.73 -1.58
N GLY A 14 16.28 -1.99 -1.77
CA GLY A 14 16.74 -2.87 -0.71
C GLY A 14 16.51 -4.33 -1.05
N ASN A 15 17.26 -5.21 -0.37
CA ASN A 15 17.16 -6.66 -0.57
C ASN A 15 15.80 -7.21 -0.09
N ILE A 16 15.57 -8.49 -0.34
CA ILE A 16 14.35 -9.18 0.06
C ILE A 16 14.19 -9.08 1.60
N ALA A 17 12.96 -8.89 2.08
CA ALA A 17 12.67 -8.85 3.53
C ALA A 17 13.43 -7.79 4.37
N THR A 18 14.02 -6.77 3.73
CA THR A 18 14.62 -5.61 4.42
C THR A 18 13.60 -4.56 4.87
N GLY A 19 12.34 -4.67 4.41
CA GLY A 19 11.24 -3.81 4.84
C GLY A 19 11.06 -2.51 4.03
N LYS A 20 11.43 -2.53 2.74
CA LYS A 20 11.11 -1.46 1.78
C LYS A 20 9.65 -0.98 1.88
N SER A 21 8.70 -1.89 1.79
CA SER A 21 7.27 -1.54 1.79
C SER A 21 6.85 -0.86 3.10
N VAL A 22 7.44 -1.26 4.24
CA VAL A 22 7.24 -0.58 5.52
C VAL A 22 7.75 0.86 5.45
N VAL A 23 9.00 1.07 5.00
CA VAL A 23 9.58 2.42 4.88
C VAL A 23 8.80 3.29 3.87
N ARG A 24 8.32 2.72 2.76
CA ARG A 24 7.42 3.42 1.83
C ARG A 24 6.17 3.91 2.56
N LYS A 25 5.51 3.05 3.34
CA LYS A 25 4.33 3.43 4.13
C LYS A 25 4.65 4.49 5.18
N MET A 26 5.82 4.43 5.80
CA MET A 26 6.25 5.47 6.73
C MET A 26 6.36 6.85 6.04
N LEU A 27 6.95 6.88 4.84
CA LEU A 27 7.03 8.11 4.04
C LEU A 27 5.66 8.59 3.54
N GLU A 28 4.74 7.68 3.22
CA GLU A 28 3.34 8.04 2.91
C GLU A 28 2.66 8.74 4.10
N HIS A 29 2.87 8.25 5.33
CA HIS A 29 2.34 8.90 6.55
C HIS A 29 2.94 10.29 6.81
N LEU A 30 4.15 10.54 6.31
CA LEU A 30 4.84 11.83 6.40
C LEU A 30 4.43 12.80 5.29
N GLY A 31 3.67 12.33 4.28
CA GLY A 31 3.08 13.17 3.22
C GLY A 31 3.51 12.81 1.80
N ALA A 32 4.38 11.80 1.61
CA ALA A 32 4.80 11.38 0.29
C ALA A 32 3.68 10.65 -0.48
N TYR A 33 3.71 10.74 -1.81
CA TYR A 33 2.96 9.83 -2.66
C TYR A 33 3.80 8.58 -2.99
N GLY A 34 3.35 7.42 -2.53
CA GLY A 34 4.06 6.16 -2.74
C GLY A 34 3.63 5.41 -3.99
N ILE A 35 4.62 4.87 -4.71
CA ILE A 35 4.45 4.07 -5.92
C ILE A 35 5.26 2.78 -5.75
N ASP A 36 4.59 1.64 -5.90
CA ASP A 36 5.25 0.33 -5.98
C ASP A 36 5.40 -0.07 -7.46
N ALA A 37 6.63 -0.03 -7.96
CA ALA A 37 6.93 -0.35 -9.36
C ALA A 37 6.79 -1.84 -9.67
N ASP A 38 7.03 -2.72 -8.69
CA ASP A 38 6.94 -4.17 -8.86
C ASP A 38 5.46 -4.60 -8.95
N ALA A 39 4.60 -3.98 -8.15
CA ALA A 39 3.14 -4.05 -8.27
C ALA A 39 2.64 -3.62 -9.66
N LEU A 40 3.13 -2.50 -10.19
CA LEU A 40 2.79 -2.05 -11.54
C LEU A 40 3.25 -3.05 -12.61
N GLY A 41 4.38 -3.73 -12.40
CA GLY A 41 4.85 -4.82 -13.26
C GLY A 41 3.86 -5.98 -13.32
N HIS A 42 3.37 -6.44 -12.16
CA HIS A 42 2.32 -7.47 -12.12
C HIS A 42 1.04 -7.02 -12.83
N ARG A 43 0.63 -5.77 -12.65
CA ARG A 43 -0.57 -5.23 -13.28
C ARG A 43 -0.41 -5.08 -14.80
N ALA A 44 0.78 -4.77 -15.29
CA ALA A 44 1.04 -4.59 -16.72
C ALA A 44 0.82 -5.88 -17.51
N ILE A 45 1.00 -7.05 -16.88
CA ILE A 45 0.85 -8.38 -17.47
C ILE A 45 -0.50 -9.04 -17.17
N ALA A 46 -1.42 -8.37 -16.46
CA ALA A 46 -2.74 -8.92 -16.18
C ALA A 46 -3.58 -9.03 -17.46
N LYS A 47 -4.54 -9.96 -17.53
CA LYS A 47 -5.43 -10.11 -18.71
C LYS A 47 -6.08 -8.78 -19.09
N GLY A 48 -5.88 -8.36 -20.34
CA GLY A 48 -6.35 -7.08 -20.88
C GLY A 48 -5.47 -5.87 -20.57
N ALA A 49 -4.33 -6.05 -19.91
CA ALA A 49 -3.29 -5.04 -19.72
C ALA A 49 -2.27 -5.09 -20.88
N PRO A 50 -1.50 -4.01 -21.12
CA PRO A 50 -0.77 -3.85 -22.37
C PRO A 50 0.39 -4.84 -22.58
N ALA A 51 0.97 -5.40 -21.51
CA ALA A 51 2.04 -6.40 -21.63
C ALA A 51 1.52 -7.84 -21.74
N TYR A 52 0.22 -8.10 -21.49
CA TYR A 52 -0.35 -9.46 -21.47
C TYR A 52 -0.12 -10.23 -22.77
N GLN A 53 -0.58 -9.68 -23.91
CA GLN A 53 -0.45 -10.35 -25.19
C GLN A 53 1.01 -10.48 -25.66
N PRO A 54 1.86 -9.44 -25.55
CA PRO A 54 3.30 -9.57 -25.84
C PRO A 54 3.99 -10.66 -25.02
N VAL A 55 3.68 -10.80 -23.72
CA VAL A 55 4.26 -11.85 -22.88
C VAL A 55 3.81 -13.23 -23.37
N ILE A 56 2.54 -13.43 -23.71
CA ILE A 56 2.04 -14.71 -24.24
C ILE A 56 2.68 -15.05 -25.59
N ASN A 57 2.91 -14.06 -26.45
CA ASN A 57 3.52 -14.29 -27.76
C ASN A 57 4.95 -14.83 -27.64
N ILE A 58 5.68 -14.43 -26.60
CA ILE A 58 7.07 -14.88 -26.35
C ILE A 58 7.11 -16.19 -25.56
N PHE A 59 6.37 -16.25 -24.46
CA PHE A 59 6.46 -17.36 -23.51
C PHE A 59 5.39 -18.44 -23.73
N GLY A 60 4.50 -18.29 -24.71
CA GLY A 60 3.47 -19.25 -25.06
C GLY A 60 2.26 -19.27 -24.12
N ARG A 61 1.17 -19.93 -24.55
CA ARG A 61 -0.09 -20.01 -23.77
C ARG A 61 -0.03 -20.94 -22.55
N TYR A 62 1.01 -21.76 -22.41
CA TYR A 62 1.11 -22.72 -21.30
C TYR A 62 1.34 -22.03 -19.93
N ILE A 63 1.79 -20.77 -19.94
CA ILE A 63 1.87 -19.93 -18.74
C ILE A 63 0.51 -19.47 -18.23
N LEU A 64 -0.58 -19.73 -18.96
CA LEU A 64 -1.91 -19.33 -18.53
C LEU A 64 -2.49 -20.28 -17.48
N GLY A 65 -3.29 -19.71 -16.58
CA GLY A 65 -4.17 -20.43 -15.67
C GLY A 65 -5.53 -20.73 -16.31
N PRO A 66 -6.43 -21.45 -15.59
CA PRO A 66 -7.78 -21.79 -16.08
C PRO A 66 -8.68 -20.58 -16.38
N ASP A 67 -8.41 -19.44 -15.75
CA ASP A 67 -9.11 -18.16 -15.95
C ASP A 67 -8.50 -17.31 -17.10
N GLU A 68 -7.55 -17.90 -17.83
CA GLU A 68 -6.69 -17.24 -18.82
C GLU A 68 -5.91 -16.05 -18.24
N GLN A 69 -5.62 -16.02 -16.94
CA GLN A 69 -4.61 -15.11 -16.41
C GLN A 69 -3.22 -15.71 -16.59
N ILE A 70 -2.18 -14.86 -16.61
CA ILE A 70 -0.81 -15.34 -16.52
C ILE A 70 -0.57 -15.90 -15.11
N ASP A 71 -0.25 -17.18 -15.02
CA ASP A 71 0.21 -17.83 -13.80
C ASP A 71 1.64 -17.36 -13.52
N ARG A 72 1.75 -16.42 -12.57
CA ARG A 72 3.03 -15.84 -12.16
C ARG A 72 4.03 -16.88 -11.66
N SER A 73 3.56 -18.00 -11.08
CA SER A 73 4.44 -19.07 -10.62
C SER A 73 5.03 -19.84 -11.80
N LYS A 74 4.24 -20.13 -12.82
CA LYS A 74 4.74 -20.74 -14.07
C LYS A 74 5.70 -19.81 -14.79
N LEU A 75 5.33 -18.53 -14.96
CA LEU A 75 6.21 -17.55 -15.61
C LEU A 75 7.53 -17.39 -14.84
N ALA A 76 7.48 -17.27 -13.51
CA ALA A 76 8.66 -17.18 -12.65
C ALA A 76 9.61 -18.36 -12.83
N ARG A 77 9.09 -19.60 -12.89
CA ARG A 77 9.93 -20.81 -13.10
C ARG A 77 10.70 -20.77 -14.42
N LEU A 78 10.12 -20.20 -15.47
CA LEU A 78 10.78 -20.05 -16.76
C LEU A 78 11.87 -18.98 -16.70
N VAL A 79 11.50 -17.77 -16.25
CA VAL A 79 12.38 -16.61 -16.38
C VAL A 79 13.49 -16.58 -15.34
N PHE A 80 13.29 -17.15 -14.15
CA PHE A 80 14.36 -17.22 -13.14
C PHE A 80 15.35 -18.36 -13.38
N GLY A 81 15.04 -19.31 -14.26
CA GLY A 81 15.97 -20.35 -14.71
C GLY A 81 16.83 -19.94 -15.91
N ASP A 82 16.49 -18.85 -16.60
CA ASP A 82 17.16 -18.40 -17.83
C ASP A 82 17.30 -16.86 -17.85
N PRO A 83 18.53 -16.32 -17.69
CA PRO A 83 18.78 -14.87 -17.76
C PRO A 83 18.33 -14.21 -19.07
N ALA A 84 18.37 -14.92 -20.20
CA ALA A 84 17.91 -14.38 -21.49
C ALA A 84 16.38 -14.24 -21.51
N ALA A 85 15.65 -15.25 -21.00
CA ALA A 85 14.21 -15.20 -20.81
C ALA A 85 13.80 -14.06 -19.87
N LEU A 86 14.51 -13.86 -18.75
CA LEU A 86 14.24 -12.74 -17.84
C LEU A 86 14.40 -11.39 -18.54
N LYS A 87 15.48 -11.21 -19.31
CA LYS A 87 15.72 -9.98 -20.07
C LYS A 87 14.63 -9.72 -21.12
N GLN A 88 14.11 -10.76 -21.76
CA GLN A 88 12.98 -10.64 -22.68
C GLN A 88 11.72 -10.17 -21.96
N LEU A 89 11.38 -10.78 -20.82
CA LEU A 89 10.24 -10.35 -20.00
C LEU A 89 10.38 -8.88 -19.58
N GLU A 90 11.55 -8.50 -19.07
CA GLU A 90 11.85 -7.13 -18.64
C GLU A 90 11.73 -6.12 -19.79
N THR A 91 12.19 -6.48 -20.99
CA THR A 91 12.09 -5.63 -22.19
C THR A 91 10.64 -5.34 -22.56
N ILE A 92 9.74 -6.31 -22.36
CA ILE A 92 8.30 -6.16 -22.62
C ILE A 92 7.64 -5.32 -21.52
N VAL A 93 7.95 -5.60 -20.25
CA VAL A 93 7.21 -5.05 -19.10
C VAL A 93 7.68 -3.66 -18.70
N HIS A 94 9.00 -3.42 -18.68
CA HIS A 94 9.58 -2.16 -18.17
C HIS A 94 9.07 -0.89 -18.87
N PRO A 95 8.83 -0.85 -20.20
CA PRO A 95 8.26 0.33 -20.84
C PRO A 95 6.92 0.75 -20.24
N PHE A 96 6.01 -0.21 -19.98
CA PHE A 96 4.69 0.08 -19.41
C PHE A 96 4.76 0.49 -17.95
N VAL A 97 5.64 -0.13 -17.17
CA VAL A 97 5.89 0.28 -15.77
C VAL A 97 6.42 1.71 -15.73
N ARG A 98 7.39 2.06 -16.58
CA ARG A 98 7.93 3.43 -16.64
C ARG A 98 6.87 4.46 -17.03
N GLN A 99 6.00 4.13 -17.99
CA GLN A 99 4.88 5.01 -18.37
C GLN A 99 3.89 5.20 -17.23
N ALA A 100 3.53 4.13 -16.52
CA ALA A 100 2.64 4.21 -15.36
C ALA A 100 3.25 5.03 -14.23
N VAL A 101 4.53 4.81 -13.88
CA VAL A 101 5.25 5.61 -12.87
C VAL A 101 5.28 7.09 -13.28
N ASP A 102 5.62 7.41 -14.53
CA ASP A 102 5.65 8.80 -15.01
C ASP A 102 4.27 9.47 -14.95
N LEU A 103 3.21 8.76 -15.36
CA LEU A 103 1.83 9.24 -15.30
C LEU A 103 1.40 9.51 -13.86
N LEU A 104 1.67 8.57 -12.95
CA LEU A 104 1.31 8.67 -11.54
C LEU A 104 2.03 9.83 -10.85
N ILE A 105 3.33 10.03 -11.13
CA ILE A 105 4.11 11.16 -10.60
C ILE A 105 3.56 12.50 -11.09
N ARG A 106 3.21 12.61 -12.37
CA ARG A 106 2.68 13.86 -12.94
C ARG A 106 1.30 14.20 -12.40
N ARG A 107 0.47 13.19 -12.11
CA ARG A 107 -0.89 13.36 -11.59
C ARG A 107 -0.96 13.58 -10.08
N SER A 108 0.09 13.23 -9.33
CA SER A 108 0.07 13.40 -7.88
C SER A 108 -0.03 14.88 -7.50
N THR A 109 -0.70 15.18 -6.39
CA THR A 109 -0.75 16.53 -5.82
C THR A 109 0.42 16.76 -4.86
N GLN A 110 0.93 15.70 -4.25
CA GLN A 110 2.06 15.68 -3.33
C GLN A 110 3.34 16.14 -4.02
N LYS A 111 4.14 16.95 -3.33
CA LYS A 111 5.44 17.41 -3.83
C LYS A 111 6.51 16.34 -3.72
N VAL A 112 6.44 15.49 -2.69
CA VAL A 112 7.37 14.38 -2.48
C VAL A 112 6.76 13.08 -2.96
N ILE A 113 7.52 12.31 -3.73
CA ILE A 113 7.15 10.99 -4.25
C ILE A 113 8.15 9.97 -3.72
N VAL A 114 7.70 8.78 -3.35
CA VAL A 114 8.57 7.63 -3.13
C VAL A 114 8.25 6.52 -4.12
N VAL A 115 9.24 6.10 -4.91
CA VAL A 115 9.12 4.99 -5.87
C VAL A 115 9.90 3.80 -5.34
N GLU A 116 9.18 2.79 -4.86
CA GLU A 116 9.74 1.51 -4.42
C GLU A 116 9.97 0.60 -5.64
N ALA A 117 11.20 0.10 -5.80
CA ALA A 117 11.54 -0.89 -6.83
C ALA A 117 12.68 -1.81 -6.38
N ILE A 118 12.53 -3.12 -6.56
CA ILE A 118 13.59 -4.10 -6.22
C ILE A 118 14.85 -3.90 -7.08
N LYS A 119 14.67 -3.68 -8.40
CA LYS A 119 15.77 -3.48 -9.36
C LYS A 119 16.04 -2.00 -9.68
N LEU A 120 15.96 -1.14 -8.66
CA LEU A 120 16.05 0.30 -8.87
C LEU A 120 17.39 0.72 -9.47
N LEU A 121 18.51 0.22 -8.91
CA LEU A 121 19.87 0.59 -9.31
C LEU A 121 20.20 0.15 -10.74
N GLU A 122 19.68 -1.00 -11.12
CA GLU A 122 19.86 -1.63 -12.42
C GLU A 122 18.96 -0.99 -13.49
N SER A 123 17.95 -0.21 -13.07
CA SER A 123 16.99 0.42 -13.96
C SER A 123 17.38 1.86 -14.32
N PRO A 124 16.89 2.40 -15.46
CA PRO A 124 17.02 3.81 -15.79
C PRO A 124 16.40 4.77 -14.76
N LEU A 125 15.58 4.26 -13.82
CA LEU A 125 14.99 5.08 -12.76
C LEU A 125 16.05 5.67 -11.82
N ARG A 126 17.19 4.98 -11.60
CA ARG A 126 18.28 5.47 -10.73
C ARG A 126 18.76 6.88 -11.09
N GLN A 127 18.79 7.21 -12.37
CA GLN A 127 19.25 8.51 -12.88
C GLN A 127 18.15 9.60 -12.83
N ARG A 128 16.91 9.22 -12.51
CA ARG A 128 15.75 10.12 -12.52
C ARG A 128 15.28 10.52 -11.13
N VAL A 129 15.71 9.81 -10.08
CA VAL A 129 15.38 10.12 -8.69
C VAL A 129 16.28 11.23 -8.14
N ASP A 130 15.76 12.04 -7.23
CA ASP A 130 16.48 13.12 -6.55
C ASP A 130 17.26 12.62 -5.33
N SER A 131 16.78 11.56 -4.67
CA SER A 131 17.45 10.91 -3.55
C SER A 131 17.20 9.40 -3.58
N LEU A 132 18.23 8.60 -3.31
CA LEU A 132 18.18 7.16 -3.22
C LEU A 132 18.20 6.71 -1.77
N TRP A 133 17.13 6.07 -1.34
CA TRP A 133 16.97 5.48 -0.02
C TRP A 133 17.10 3.97 -0.11
N VAL A 134 17.87 3.39 0.81
CA VAL A 134 18.07 1.94 0.89
C VAL A 134 17.64 1.42 2.26
N THR A 135 16.80 0.39 2.27
CA THR A 135 16.50 -0.36 3.49
C THR A 135 17.48 -1.49 3.68
N PHE A 136 18.05 -1.59 4.88
CA PHE A 136 18.97 -2.65 5.27
C PHE A 136 18.37 -3.50 6.39
N ALA A 137 18.57 -4.82 6.32
CA ALA A 137 18.36 -5.71 7.45
C ALA A 137 19.43 -6.82 7.44
N LYS A 138 19.87 -7.25 8.62
CA LYS A 138 20.80 -8.38 8.77
C LYS A 138 20.20 -9.66 8.16
N PRO A 139 21.01 -10.56 7.58
CA PRO A 139 20.52 -11.79 6.95
C PRO A 139 19.59 -12.61 7.84
N GLU A 140 19.89 -12.69 9.14
CA GLU A 140 19.08 -13.46 10.11
C GLU A 140 17.68 -12.88 10.25
N VAL A 141 17.56 -11.55 10.24
CA VAL A 141 16.28 -10.83 10.29
C VAL A 141 15.50 -11.03 8.98
N GLN A 142 16.18 -10.99 7.83
CA GLN A 142 15.56 -11.28 6.53
C GLN A 142 14.98 -12.69 6.50
N ILE A 143 15.76 -13.70 6.91
CA ILE A 143 15.34 -15.10 6.97
C ILE A 143 14.14 -15.27 7.89
N ALA A 144 14.20 -14.74 9.12
CA ALA A 144 13.10 -14.82 10.08
C ALA A 144 11.80 -14.23 9.52
N ARG A 145 11.87 -13.07 8.85
CA ARG A 145 10.72 -12.44 8.19
C ARG A 145 10.18 -13.28 7.03
N LEU A 146 11.04 -13.86 6.19
CA LEU A 146 10.61 -14.73 5.09
C LEU A 146 9.89 -15.98 5.59
N VAL A 147 10.34 -16.57 6.69
CA VAL A 147 9.68 -17.72 7.30
C VAL A 147 8.35 -17.30 7.94
N GLN A 148 8.39 -16.34 8.86
CA GLN A 148 7.22 -15.97 9.68
C GLN A 148 6.11 -15.28 8.89
N LYS A 149 6.46 -14.41 7.93
CA LYS A 149 5.48 -13.58 7.21
C LYS A 149 5.15 -14.12 5.82
N ARG A 150 6.05 -14.88 5.19
CA ARG A 150 5.82 -15.42 3.83
C ARG A 150 5.69 -16.94 3.78
N GLY A 151 5.70 -17.61 4.93
CA GLY A 151 5.51 -19.06 5.04
C GLY A 151 6.57 -19.88 4.30
N MET A 152 7.76 -19.32 4.07
CA MET A 152 8.86 -20.04 3.41
C MET A 152 9.50 -21.03 4.37
N THR A 153 10.07 -22.13 3.84
CA THR A 153 11.00 -22.94 4.63
C THR A 153 12.28 -22.15 4.87
N GLU A 154 12.98 -22.46 5.95
CA GLU A 154 14.22 -21.76 6.29
C GLU A 154 15.30 -21.96 5.21
N GLU A 155 15.40 -23.15 4.63
CA GLU A 155 16.34 -23.47 3.56
C GLU A 155 16.08 -22.61 2.32
N LEU A 156 14.80 -22.49 1.92
CA LEU A 156 14.42 -21.67 0.79
C LEU A 156 14.67 -20.17 1.08
N ALA A 157 14.38 -19.72 2.30
CA ALA A 157 14.66 -18.34 2.72
C ALA A 157 16.16 -18.02 2.66
N ARG A 158 17.02 -18.90 3.19
CA ARG A 158 18.48 -18.77 3.12
C ARG A 158 18.98 -18.72 1.68
N GLN A 159 18.50 -19.62 0.83
CA GLN A 159 18.84 -19.62 -0.60
C GLN A 159 18.44 -18.29 -1.26
N ARG A 160 17.24 -17.78 -0.98
CA ARG A 160 16.77 -16.50 -1.56
C ARG A 160 17.61 -15.31 -1.13
N VAL A 161 18.01 -15.24 0.13
CA VAL A 161 18.88 -14.17 0.62
C VAL A 161 20.26 -14.27 -0.02
N ALA A 162 20.82 -15.47 -0.14
CA ALA A 162 22.15 -15.70 -0.71
C ALA A 162 22.25 -15.45 -2.23
N MET A 163 21.14 -15.56 -2.97
CA MET A 163 21.11 -15.30 -4.43
C MET A 163 21.12 -13.80 -4.78
N GLN A 164 20.96 -12.91 -3.81
CA GLN A 164 20.96 -11.47 -4.08
C GLN A 164 22.37 -10.90 -4.03
N ALA A 165 22.58 -9.81 -4.77
CA ALA A 165 23.81 -9.03 -4.63
C ALA A 165 24.00 -8.55 -3.18
N PRO A 166 25.26 -8.36 -2.73
CA PRO A 166 25.59 -7.80 -1.43
C PRO A 166 24.79 -6.53 -1.13
N GLN A 167 24.33 -6.38 0.12
CA GLN A 167 23.58 -5.18 0.51
C GLN A 167 24.48 -3.94 0.52
N GLU A 168 25.78 -4.15 0.73
CA GLU A 168 26.84 -3.17 0.76
C GLU A 168 26.91 -2.37 -0.54
N ASP A 169 26.68 -3.03 -1.68
CA ASP A 169 26.64 -2.38 -3.00
C ASP A 169 25.50 -1.35 -3.07
N LYS A 170 24.34 -1.68 -2.50
CA LYS A 170 23.19 -0.77 -2.44
C LYS A 170 23.43 0.36 -1.45
N MET A 171 23.98 0.03 -0.28
CA MET A 171 24.31 1.03 0.76
C MET A 171 25.34 2.05 0.25
N ALA A 172 26.36 1.61 -0.49
CA ALA A 172 27.38 2.48 -1.04
C ALA A 172 26.82 3.48 -2.08
N ALA A 173 25.74 3.11 -2.75
CA ALA A 173 25.07 3.98 -3.72
C ALA A 173 24.02 4.91 -3.09
N ALA A 174 23.64 4.69 -1.83
CA ALA A 174 22.52 5.34 -1.16
C ALA A 174 22.88 6.75 -0.66
N ASP A 175 21.92 7.66 -0.74
CA ASP A 175 21.99 8.95 -0.06
C ASP A 175 21.56 8.79 1.42
N ILE A 176 20.56 7.93 1.67
CA ILE A 176 20.03 7.61 3.01
C ILE A 176 19.89 6.10 3.16
N VAL A 177 20.30 5.56 4.31
CA VAL A 177 20.12 4.16 4.67
C VAL A 177 19.22 4.05 5.90
N ILE A 178 18.15 3.27 5.79
CA ILE A 178 17.25 2.95 6.91
C ILE A 178 17.57 1.54 7.42
N PHE A 179 18.11 1.45 8.64
CA PHE A 179 18.43 0.20 9.31
C PHE A 179 17.20 -0.38 9.98
N ASN A 180 16.62 -1.41 9.35
CA ASN A 180 15.40 -2.07 9.80
C ASN A 180 15.69 -3.44 10.45
N ASN A 181 16.58 -3.42 11.44
CA ASN A 181 16.97 -4.59 12.23
C ASN A 181 16.12 -4.76 13.51
N GLY A 182 15.58 -3.67 14.03
CA GLY A 182 14.84 -3.61 15.28
C GLY A 182 13.33 -3.64 15.09
N ASN A 183 12.63 -2.91 15.97
CA ASN A 183 11.18 -2.75 15.92
C ASN A 183 10.76 -1.64 14.93
N PHE A 184 9.45 -1.52 14.72
CA PHE A 184 8.88 -0.52 13.82
C PHE A 184 9.13 0.93 14.26
N GLU A 185 9.19 1.19 15.56
CA GLU A 185 9.45 2.54 16.09
C GLU A 185 10.84 3.05 15.73
N GLU A 186 11.84 2.17 15.79
CA GLU A 186 13.21 2.53 15.43
C GLU A 186 13.33 2.88 13.95
N ALA A 187 12.71 2.08 13.08
CA ALA A 187 12.63 2.37 11.65
C ALA A 187 11.84 3.66 11.36
N TRP A 188 10.73 3.89 12.07
CA TRP A 188 9.95 5.12 11.97
C TRP A 188 10.78 6.34 12.34
N ARG A 189 11.53 6.27 13.46
CA ARG A 189 12.38 7.37 13.93
C ARG A 189 13.44 7.74 12.89
N GLN A 190 14.11 6.76 12.29
CA GLN A 190 15.09 7.00 11.23
C GLN A 190 14.45 7.63 9.99
N ALA A 191 13.30 7.11 9.55
CA ALA A 191 12.59 7.64 8.39
C ALA A 191 12.09 9.08 8.61
N ALA A 192 11.50 9.36 9.78
CA ALA A 192 11.01 10.68 10.15
C ALA A 192 12.14 11.70 10.32
N ALA A 193 13.27 11.33 10.93
CA ALA A 193 14.44 12.20 11.03
C ALA A 193 14.99 12.56 9.64
N SER A 194 15.18 11.54 8.79
CA SER A 194 15.66 11.73 7.42
C SER A 194 14.69 12.57 6.58
N TRP A 195 13.38 12.42 6.80
CA TRP A 195 12.36 13.25 6.18
C TRP A 195 12.47 14.72 6.60
N LEU A 196 12.60 14.98 7.90
CA LEU A 196 12.68 16.34 8.44
C LEU A 196 13.94 17.08 7.94
N GLU A 197 15.06 16.36 7.78
CA GLU A 197 16.29 16.92 7.22
C GLU A 197 16.10 17.38 5.76
N LEU A 198 15.35 16.63 4.95
CA LEU A 198 15.08 16.96 3.55
C LEU A 198 13.92 17.95 3.37
N PHE A 199 12.93 17.93 4.26
CA PHE A 199 11.65 18.64 4.12
C PHE A 199 11.22 19.37 5.41
N PRO A 200 12.05 20.30 5.94
CA PRO A 200 11.80 20.95 7.23
C PRO A 200 10.49 21.79 7.28
N SER A 201 9.92 22.15 6.13
CA SER A 201 8.70 22.96 6.04
C SER A 201 7.40 22.15 5.88
N GLU A 202 7.44 20.85 5.62
CA GLU A 202 6.22 20.06 5.33
C GLU A 202 5.48 19.55 6.58
N GLU A 203 6.10 19.58 7.78
CA GLU A 203 5.38 19.35 9.04
C GLU A 203 4.40 20.49 9.40
N ALA A 204 4.56 21.69 8.82
CA ALA A 204 3.76 22.87 9.17
C ALA A 204 2.33 22.87 8.60
N THR A 205 1.94 21.84 7.85
CA THR A 205 0.56 21.65 7.38
C THR A 205 -0.20 20.69 8.29
N SER A 206 -0.34 21.06 9.57
CA SER A 206 -1.56 20.71 10.28
C SER A 206 -2.70 21.49 9.65
N LEU A 207 -3.76 20.81 9.20
CA LEU A 207 -5.00 21.48 8.88
C LEU A 207 -5.38 22.33 10.10
N PRO A 208 -5.83 23.59 9.92
CA PRO A 208 -6.36 24.34 11.04
C PRO A 208 -7.46 23.48 11.66
N ALA A 209 -7.39 23.27 12.97
CA ALA A 209 -8.50 22.70 13.71
C ALA A 209 -9.73 23.55 13.36
N ALA A 210 -10.59 23.03 12.49
CA ALA A 210 -11.86 23.67 12.23
C ALA A 210 -12.52 23.85 13.60
N THR A 211 -12.98 25.06 13.88
CA THR A 211 -13.81 25.35 15.06
C THR A 211 -15.10 24.56 14.89
N ALA A 212 -15.05 23.28 15.26
CA ALA A 212 -16.17 22.36 15.19
C ALA A 212 -17.25 22.90 16.11
N THR A 213 -18.47 22.96 15.59
CA THR A 213 -19.62 23.29 16.42
C THR A 213 -19.81 22.15 17.43
N ARG A 214 -20.22 22.45 18.67
CA ARG A 214 -20.41 21.42 19.70
C ARG A 214 -21.34 20.31 19.18
N GLY A 215 -20.91 19.05 19.30
CA GLY A 215 -21.64 17.88 18.79
C GLY A 215 -21.41 17.55 17.31
N GLU A 216 -20.59 18.31 16.59
CA GLU A 216 -20.24 18.03 15.20
C GLU A 216 -19.25 16.86 15.09
N MET A 217 -19.47 16.00 14.09
CA MET A 217 -18.57 14.89 13.77
C MET A 217 -17.44 15.39 12.86
N VAL A 218 -16.20 15.25 13.32
CA VAL A 218 -15.00 15.64 12.58
C VAL A 218 -14.06 14.45 12.44
N VAL A 219 -13.34 14.36 11.32
CA VAL A 219 -12.33 13.33 11.12
C VAL A 219 -10.93 13.85 11.43
N GLU A 220 -10.12 13.02 12.07
CA GLU A 220 -8.71 13.30 12.32
C GLU A 220 -7.87 12.10 11.88
N ARG A 221 -6.85 12.34 11.06
CA ARG A 221 -5.88 11.29 10.71
C ARG A 221 -4.99 10.98 11.90
N ALA A 222 -5.07 9.75 12.39
CA ALA A 222 -4.26 9.31 13.50
C ALA A 222 -2.79 9.17 13.09
N ARG A 223 -1.89 9.48 14.02
CA ARG A 223 -0.44 9.40 13.84
C ARG A 223 0.13 8.17 14.54
N PRO A 224 1.28 7.63 14.11
CA PRO A 224 1.92 6.48 14.78
C PRO A 224 2.14 6.67 16.29
N ARG A 225 2.44 7.90 16.74
CA ARG A 225 2.54 8.24 18.17
C ARG A 225 1.26 8.00 18.99
N GLN A 226 0.11 7.87 18.32
CA GLN A 226 -1.20 7.58 18.94
C GLN A 226 -1.54 6.08 18.92
N ALA A 227 -0.57 5.20 18.63
CA ALA A 227 -0.81 3.75 18.57
C ALA A 227 -1.44 3.17 19.86
N ALA A 228 -0.99 3.63 21.03
CA ALA A 228 -1.57 3.23 22.32
C ALA A 228 -3.01 3.73 22.51
N GLU A 229 -3.34 4.92 22.00
CA GLU A 229 -4.69 5.49 22.04
C GLU A 229 -5.65 4.69 21.15
N ILE A 230 -5.22 4.33 19.94
CA ILE A 230 -5.96 3.46 19.01
C ILE A 230 -6.22 2.09 19.66
N ALA A 231 -5.19 1.47 20.25
CA ALA A 231 -5.31 0.18 20.92
C ALA A 231 -6.36 0.22 22.04
N ALA A 232 -6.30 1.25 22.90
CA ALA A 232 -7.28 1.47 23.97
C ALA A 232 -8.70 1.71 23.43
N PHE A 233 -8.84 2.47 22.33
CA PHE A 233 -10.12 2.71 21.67
C PHE A 233 -10.74 1.41 21.13
N ILE A 234 -9.97 0.60 20.41
CA ILE A 234 -10.41 -0.69 19.86
C ILE A 234 -10.82 -1.65 20.98
N GLY A 235 -10.02 -1.75 22.04
CA GLY A 235 -10.36 -2.59 23.21
C GLY A 235 -11.67 -2.18 23.87
N ARG A 236 -11.91 -0.87 24.00
CA ARG A 236 -13.14 -0.32 24.58
C ARG A 236 -14.37 -0.58 23.71
N VAL A 237 -14.30 -0.30 22.41
CA VAL A 237 -15.45 -0.44 21.49
C VAL A 237 -15.78 -1.90 21.19
N SER A 238 -14.77 -2.78 21.20
CA SER A 238 -14.98 -4.22 21.02
C SER A 238 -15.45 -4.94 22.29
N GLY A 239 -15.71 -4.24 23.40
CA GLY A 239 -16.05 -4.85 24.68
C GLY A 239 -14.97 -5.80 25.20
N GLY A 240 -13.70 -5.54 24.87
CA GLY A 240 -12.56 -6.38 25.22
C GLY A 240 -12.31 -7.58 24.30
N GLN A 241 -13.15 -7.81 23.27
CA GLN A 241 -12.97 -8.93 22.34
C GLN A 241 -11.71 -8.78 21.45
N ARG A 242 -11.28 -7.55 21.19
CA ARG A 242 -10.03 -7.25 20.49
C ARG A 242 -9.07 -6.59 21.48
N ASN A 243 -8.08 -7.34 21.93
CA ASN A 243 -7.04 -6.84 22.82
C ASN A 243 -5.73 -6.69 22.04
N LEU A 244 -5.50 -5.49 21.51
CA LEU A 244 -4.28 -5.13 20.77
C LEU A 244 -3.39 -4.27 21.66
N SER A 245 -2.08 -4.46 21.57
CA SER A 245 -1.10 -3.58 22.19
C SER A 245 -0.81 -2.37 21.29
N GLY A 246 -0.16 -1.34 21.85
CA GLY A 246 0.38 -0.24 21.05
C GLY A 246 1.40 -0.72 20.01
N GLU A 247 2.16 -1.77 20.30
CA GLU A 247 3.11 -2.37 19.34
C GLU A 247 2.39 -3.03 18.17
N ASP A 248 1.25 -3.70 18.41
CA ASP A 248 0.43 -4.29 17.34
C ASP A 248 -0.11 -3.21 16.39
N ILE A 249 -0.59 -2.09 16.95
CA ILE A 249 -1.04 -0.95 16.15
C ILE A 249 0.12 -0.29 15.41
N MET A 250 1.28 -0.16 16.04
CA MET A 250 2.48 0.39 15.40
C MET A 250 2.94 -0.49 14.23
N ALA A 251 2.87 -1.82 14.38
CA ALA A 251 3.11 -2.74 13.27
C ALA A 251 2.07 -2.57 12.16
N ALA A 252 0.78 -2.40 12.51
CA ALA A 252 -0.28 -2.15 11.55
C ALA A 252 -0.10 -0.84 10.76
N PHE A 253 0.45 0.22 11.37
CA PHE A 253 0.82 1.45 10.66
C PHE A 253 1.84 1.20 9.53
N GLY A 254 2.60 0.10 9.57
CA GLY A 254 3.48 -0.32 8.48
C GLY A 254 2.75 -0.81 7.22
N GLU A 255 1.43 -0.99 7.29
CA GLU A 255 0.59 -1.52 6.21
C GLU A 255 -0.61 -0.61 5.91
N LYS A 256 -1.23 -0.05 6.95
CA LYS A 256 -2.44 0.76 6.88
C LYS A 256 -2.32 2.11 7.61
N ALA A 257 -3.30 2.97 7.39
CA ALA A 257 -3.48 4.25 8.06
C ALA A 257 -4.79 4.23 8.86
N TYR A 258 -4.93 5.15 9.82
CA TYR A 258 -6.05 5.19 10.75
C TYR A 258 -6.69 6.60 10.78
N ILE A 259 -8.03 6.66 10.77
CA ILE A 259 -8.81 7.91 10.89
C ILE A 259 -9.72 7.77 12.09
N PHE A 260 -9.62 8.71 13.03
CA PHE A 260 -10.59 8.87 14.08
C PHE A 260 -11.80 9.65 13.60
N LEU A 261 -12.98 9.23 14.07
CA LEU A 261 -14.16 10.08 14.13
C LEU A 261 -14.22 10.71 15.53
N MET A 262 -14.24 12.03 15.58
CA MET A 262 -14.19 12.83 16.78
C MET A 262 -15.52 13.57 16.98
N ILE A 263 -16.00 13.62 18.21
CA ILE A 263 -17.07 14.53 18.65
C ILE A 263 -16.57 15.22 19.92
N ASP A 264 -16.61 16.55 19.96
CA ASP A 264 -16.14 17.35 21.11
C ASP A 264 -14.72 16.93 21.60
N GLN A 265 -13.80 16.71 20.65
CA GLN A 265 -12.42 16.24 20.87
C GLN A 265 -12.28 14.83 21.49
N ARG A 266 -13.34 14.04 21.51
CA ARG A 266 -13.32 12.64 21.96
C ARG A 266 -13.43 11.68 20.77
N PRO A 267 -12.59 10.63 20.69
CA PRO A 267 -12.74 9.59 19.68
C PRO A 267 -14.00 8.76 19.97
N VAL A 268 -14.90 8.73 18.99
CA VAL A 268 -16.16 7.97 18.99
C VAL A 268 -16.22 6.92 17.88
N GLY A 269 -15.33 7.02 16.89
CA GLY A 269 -15.19 6.05 15.82
C GLY A 269 -13.75 5.96 15.33
N LEU A 270 -13.43 4.88 14.64
CA LEU A 270 -12.14 4.64 14.03
C LEU A 270 -12.32 3.81 12.76
N VAL A 271 -11.65 4.21 11.68
CA VAL A 271 -11.44 3.33 10.53
C VAL A 271 -9.95 3.13 10.27
N GLY A 272 -9.56 1.90 9.97
CA GLY A 272 -8.26 1.58 9.40
C GLY A 272 -8.43 1.31 7.91
N TRP A 273 -7.62 1.98 7.10
CA TRP A 273 -7.65 1.86 5.64
C TRP A 273 -6.24 1.72 5.08
N GLN A 274 -6.10 0.92 4.03
CA GLN A 274 -4.86 0.72 3.32
C GLN A 274 -5.08 0.90 1.82
N VAL A 275 -4.02 1.35 1.14
CA VAL A 275 -3.98 1.42 -0.32
C VAL A 275 -2.86 0.54 -0.83
N GLU A 276 -3.22 -0.38 -1.71
CA GLU A 276 -2.28 -1.24 -2.41
C GLU A 276 -2.78 -1.48 -3.82
N ASN A 277 -1.88 -1.49 -4.81
CA ASN A 277 -2.23 -1.76 -6.21
C ASN A 277 -3.31 -0.84 -6.80
N LEU A 278 -3.42 0.41 -6.32
CA LEU A 278 -4.49 1.38 -6.62
C LEU A 278 -5.90 0.89 -6.20
N VAL A 279 -5.97 0.06 -5.16
CA VAL A 279 -7.22 -0.35 -4.53
C VAL A 279 -7.17 0.08 -3.08
N ALA A 280 -8.17 0.86 -2.66
CA ALA A 280 -8.35 1.19 -1.25
C ALA A 280 -9.14 0.07 -0.57
N ARG A 281 -8.69 -0.36 0.61
CA ARG A 281 -9.32 -1.38 1.44
C ARG A 281 -9.52 -0.81 2.83
N THR A 282 -10.76 -0.81 3.30
CA THR A 282 -11.12 -0.44 4.67
C THR A 282 -11.57 -1.71 5.37
N ASP A 283 -10.78 -2.18 6.33
CA ASP A 283 -10.94 -3.48 7.00
C ASP A 283 -11.01 -3.40 8.53
N ASP A 284 -10.71 -2.23 9.10
CA ASP A 284 -10.92 -1.91 10.50
C ASP A 284 -12.04 -0.88 10.58
N VAL A 285 -13.18 -1.23 11.18
CA VAL A 285 -14.30 -0.31 11.41
C VAL A 285 -14.81 -0.49 12.83
N TYR A 286 -14.57 0.52 13.68
CA TYR A 286 -14.96 0.52 15.08
C TYR A 286 -15.77 1.78 15.37
N LEU A 287 -17.01 1.64 15.82
CA LEU A 287 -17.90 2.74 16.14
C LEU A 287 -18.55 2.53 17.50
N GLU A 288 -18.70 3.58 18.30
CA GLU A 288 -19.52 3.53 19.50
C GLU A 288 -21.00 3.23 19.15
N ALA A 289 -21.67 2.40 19.96
CA ALA A 289 -22.99 1.83 19.65
C ALA A 289 -24.12 2.86 19.44
N ASN A 290 -23.99 4.06 20.01
CA ASN A 290 -25.04 5.09 19.95
C ASN A 290 -24.88 6.07 18.79
N LEU A 291 -23.92 5.83 17.87
CA LEU A 291 -23.71 6.70 16.72
C LEU A 291 -24.74 6.43 15.61
N PRO A 292 -25.30 7.50 14.98
CA PRO A 292 -26.05 7.35 13.74
C PRO A 292 -25.13 6.81 12.63
N LEU A 293 -25.22 5.49 12.35
CA LEU A 293 -24.30 4.76 11.48
C LEU A 293 -24.07 5.43 10.12
N ALA A 294 -25.16 5.81 9.44
CA ALA A 294 -25.09 6.44 8.11
C ALA A 294 -24.27 7.75 8.14
N ASN A 295 -24.47 8.60 9.17
CA ASN A 295 -23.76 9.87 9.27
C ASN A 295 -22.29 9.65 9.63
N ALA A 296 -22.02 8.77 10.61
CA ALA A 296 -20.65 8.44 11.02
C ALA A 296 -19.84 7.88 9.84
N MET A 297 -20.40 6.89 9.13
CA MET A 297 -19.74 6.27 7.98
C MET A 297 -19.61 7.22 6.79
N LYS A 298 -20.57 8.13 6.58
CA LYS A 298 -20.45 9.17 5.55
C LYS A 298 -19.21 10.02 5.76
N VAL A 299 -19.01 10.52 6.98
CA VAL A 299 -17.87 11.42 7.28
C VAL A 299 -16.55 10.65 7.15
N LEU A 300 -16.48 9.43 7.69
CA LEU A 300 -15.28 8.60 7.63
C LEU A 300 -14.93 8.18 6.19
N LEU A 301 -15.91 7.67 5.43
CA LEU A 301 -15.67 7.19 4.07
C LEU A 301 -15.38 8.33 3.10
N ASN A 302 -15.94 9.53 3.30
CA ASN A 302 -15.58 10.68 2.47
C ASN A 302 -14.07 10.98 2.57
N GLU A 303 -13.49 11.01 3.77
CA GLU A 303 -12.04 11.22 3.94
C GLU A 303 -11.23 10.06 3.35
N VAL A 304 -11.65 8.80 3.57
CA VAL A 304 -10.99 7.64 2.96
C VAL A 304 -11.02 7.74 1.44
N GLU A 305 -12.16 8.08 0.84
CA GLU A 305 -12.32 8.18 -0.60
C GLU A 305 -11.52 9.36 -1.18
N ASP A 306 -11.50 10.52 -0.51
CA ASP A 306 -10.73 11.68 -0.95
C ASP A 306 -9.23 11.40 -0.87
N ALA A 307 -8.77 10.78 0.21
CA ALA A 307 -7.42 10.25 0.31
C ALA A 307 -7.12 9.26 -0.83
N SER A 308 -8.04 8.33 -1.11
CA SER A 308 -7.89 7.30 -2.14
C SER A 308 -7.85 7.89 -3.56
N ARG A 309 -8.66 8.91 -3.86
CA ARG A 309 -8.63 9.63 -5.14
C ARG A 309 -7.30 10.37 -5.33
N ASN A 310 -6.82 11.04 -4.28
CA ASN A 310 -5.49 11.65 -4.29
C ASN A 310 -4.40 10.61 -4.55
N LEU A 311 -4.57 9.40 -4.02
CA LEU A 311 -3.67 8.27 -4.27
C LEU A 311 -3.88 7.56 -5.62
N GLN A 312 -4.77 8.08 -6.47
CA GLN A 312 -5.11 7.54 -7.80
C GLN A 312 -5.79 6.17 -7.78
N CYS A 313 -6.42 5.78 -6.66
CA CYS A 313 -7.15 4.51 -6.55
C CYS A 313 -8.25 4.37 -7.60
N GLU A 314 -8.40 3.14 -8.11
CA GLU A 314 -9.43 2.74 -9.07
C GLU A 314 -10.73 2.33 -8.38
N ALA A 315 -10.62 1.70 -7.21
CA ALA A 315 -11.73 1.18 -6.44
C ALA A 315 -11.50 1.36 -4.94
N SER A 316 -12.61 1.39 -4.19
CA SER A 316 -12.66 1.27 -2.74
C SER A 316 -13.47 0.03 -2.37
N LEU A 317 -12.85 -0.82 -1.55
CA LEU A 317 -13.44 -2.01 -0.95
C LEU A 317 -13.62 -1.76 0.54
N LEU A 318 -14.83 -1.98 1.03
CA LEU A 318 -15.19 -1.84 2.44
C LEU A 318 -15.60 -3.22 2.96
N PHE A 319 -14.84 -3.73 3.94
CA PHE A 319 -15.09 -5.00 4.60
C PHE A 319 -15.74 -4.73 5.95
N LEU A 320 -16.90 -5.35 6.18
CA LEU A 320 -17.68 -5.15 7.39
C LEU A 320 -18.16 -6.50 7.94
N PRO A 321 -18.29 -6.63 9.26
CA PRO A 321 -18.97 -7.77 9.86
C PRO A 321 -20.39 -7.97 9.29
N ALA A 322 -20.83 -9.21 9.15
CA ALA A 322 -22.13 -9.55 8.53
C ALA A 322 -23.35 -8.80 9.11
N GLN A 323 -23.31 -8.38 10.39
CA GLN A 323 -24.38 -7.59 11.02
C GLN A 323 -24.66 -6.24 10.32
N PHE A 324 -23.68 -5.67 9.62
CA PHE A 324 -23.84 -4.41 8.89
C PHE A 324 -24.66 -4.54 7.59
N SER A 325 -24.96 -5.76 7.15
CA SER A 325 -25.84 -6.04 5.99
C SER A 325 -27.28 -5.56 6.18
N GLN A 326 -27.70 -5.35 7.43
CA GLN A 326 -29.03 -4.83 7.75
C GLN A 326 -29.20 -3.34 7.34
N HIS A 327 -28.12 -2.67 6.95
CA HIS A 327 -28.10 -1.24 6.61
C HIS A 327 -27.84 -0.97 5.12
N ASP A 328 -28.25 -1.86 4.22
CA ASP A 328 -28.01 -1.76 2.77
C ASP A 328 -28.42 -0.42 2.14
N GLU A 329 -29.50 0.21 2.60
CA GLU A 329 -29.91 1.53 2.11
C GLU A 329 -28.88 2.62 2.46
N ALA A 330 -28.29 2.56 3.66
CA ALA A 330 -27.24 3.49 4.07
C ALA A 330 -26.01 3.33 3.16
N TRP A 331 -25.57 2.10 2.88
CA TRP A 331 -24.42 1.85 2.00
C TRP A 331 -24.67 2.31 0.56
N ARG A 332 -25.85 2.04 0.02
CA ARG A 332 -26.24 2.52 -1.32
C ARG A 332 -26.28 4.05 -1.39
N SER A 333 -26.76 4.73 -0.35
CA SER A 333 -26.75 6.20 -0.29
C SER A 333 -25.33 6.80 -0.33
N LEU A 334 -24.33 6.02 0.10
CA LEU A 334 -22.91 6.37 0.03
C LEU A 334 -22.26 5.91 -1.29
N GLY A 335 -23.00 5.29 -2.20
CA GLY A 335 -22.52 4.78 -3.48
C GLY A 335 -21.76 3.45 -3.37
N TYR A 336 -21.93 2.73 -2.27
CA TYR A 336 -21.36 1.41 -2.06
C TYR A 336 -22.39 0.32 -2.36
N GLU A 337 -21.98 -0.68 -3.14
CA GLU A 337 -22.81 -1.83 -3.50
C GLU A 337 -22.23 -3.12 -2.94
N PRO A 338 -23.05 -4.04 -2.40
CA PRO A 338 -22.56 -5.35 -2.01
C PRO A 338 -22.06 -6.12 -3.25
N ARG A 339 -20.86 -6.69 -3.15
CA ARG A 339 -20.24 -7.50 -4.22
C ARG A 339 -19.59 -8.74 -3.65
N THR A 340 -19.58 -9.81 -4.43
CA THR A 340 -18.69 -10.95 -4.18
C THR A 340 -17.34 -10.71 -4.87
N ILE A 341 -16.30 -11.41 -4.44
CA ILE A 341 -14.98 -11.36 -5.07
C ILE A 341 -15.10 -11.67 -6.57
N GLN A 342 -15.85 -12.69 -6.94
CA GLN A 342 -16.03 -13.08 -8.35
C GLN A 342 -16.67 -11.96 -9.18
N ASN A 343 -17.57 -11.17 -8.59
CA ASN A 343 -18.33 -10.13 -9.27
C ASN A 343 -17.64 -8.75 -9.34
N LEU A 344 -16.38 -8.63 -8.88
CA LEU A 344 -15.59 -7.39 -9.01
C LEU A 344 -15.14 -7.11 -10.46
N GLY A 345 -15.08 -8.13 -11.32
CA GLY A 345 -14.78 -7.99 -12.74
C GLY A 345 -13.34 -7.59 -13.11
N VAL A 346 -12.49 -7.24 -12.13
CA VAL A 346 -11.08 -6.86 -12.33
C VAL A 346 -10.18 -7.65 -11.40
N ARG A 347 -9.23 -8.39 -11.97
CA ARG A 347 -8.35 -9.31 -11.22
C ARG A 347 -7.58 -8.62 -10.08
N ALA A 348 -7.05 -7.43 -10.31
CA ALA A 348 -6.35 -6.68 -9.26
C ALA A 348 -7.27 -6.36 -8.07
N TRP A 349 -8.55 -6.07 -8.32
CA TRP A 349 -9.53 -5.84 -7.25
C TRP A 349 -9.90 -7.15 -6.54
N GLN A 350 -9.96 -8.26 -7.29
CA GLN A 350 -10.20 -9.60 -6.73
C GLN A 350 -9.07 -10.07 -5.83
N GLU A 351 -7.82 -9.90 -6.26
CA GLU A 351 -6.64 -10.23 -5.46
C GLU A 351 -6.59 -9.37 -4.19
N ALA A 352 -6.84 -8.07 -4.32
CA ALA A 352 -6.93 -7.16 -3.18
C ALA A 352 -8.02 -7.59 -2.19
N ALA A 353 -9.17 -8.07 -2.67
CA ALA A 353 -10.23 -8.59 -1.82
C ALA A 353 -9.86 -9.93 -1.15
N LEU A 354 -9.23 -10.85 -1.88
CA LEU A 354 -8.80 -12.16 -1.36
C LEU A 354 -7.74 -12.03 -0.26
N GLU A 355 -6.88 -11.02 -0.35
CA GLU A 355 -5.83 -10.75 0.65
C GLU A 355 -6.40 -10.20 1.97
N THR A 356 -7.62 -9.68 1.98
CA THR A 356 -8.18 -8.94 3.13
C THR A 356 -9.43 -9.58 3.71
N MET A 357 -10.32 -10.09 2.87
CA MET A 357 -11.64 -10.56 3.30
C MET A 357 -11.55 -11.77 4.25
N SER A 358 -12.14 -11.64 5.43
CA SER A 358 -12.34 -12.75 6.37
C SER A 358 -13.62 -13.54 6.04
N ARG A 359 -13.75 -14.76 6.57
CA ARG A 359 -14.89 -15.66 6.24
C ARG A 359 -16.27 -15.12 6.62
N ASP A 360 -16.35 -14.26 7.64
CA ASP A 360 -17.61 -13.78 8.22
C ASP A 360 -17.92 -12.31 7.88
N GLU A 361 -17.23 -11.77 6.87
CA GLU A 361 -17.39 -10.39 6.42
C GLU A 361 -18.23 -10.29 5.15
N VAL A 362 -18.91 -9.15 4.99
CA VAL A 362 -19.52 -8.70 3.75
C VAL A 362 -18.63 -7.64 3.11
N MET A 363 -18.54 -7.68 1.78
CA MET A 363 -17.75 -6.72 1.01
C MET A 363 -18.68 -5.77 0.26
N TYR A 364 -18.44 -4.48 0.45
CA TYR A 364 -19.03 -3.41 -0.32
C TYR A 364 -18.00 -2.80 -1.27
N PHE A 365 -18.43 -2.45 -2.47
CA PHE A 365 -17.59 -1.94 -3.55
C PHE A 365 -18.07 -0.58 -4.01
N LYS A 366 -17.12 0.33 -4.24
CA LYS A 366 -17.33 1.60 -4.94
C LYS A 366 -16.21 1.83 -5.95
N GLN A 367 -16.58 2.10 -7.19
CA GLN A 367 -15.63 2.51 -8.22
C GLN A 367 -15.29 3.99 -8.03
N LEU A 368 -14.00 4.31 -7.88
CA LEU A 368 -13.56 5.69 -7.62
C LEU A 368 -13.23 6.47 -8.89
N ARG A 369 -12.97 5.79 -10.00
CA ARG A 369 -12.70 6.40 -11.31
C ARG A 369 -13.03 5.46 -12.46
N GLN A 370 -13.33 6.07 -13.61
CA GLN A 370 -13.64 5.35 -14.85
C GLN A 370 -12.36 4.95 -15.62
N ASP A 371 -11.32 5.80 -15.63
CA ASP A 371 -10.04 5.52 -16.28
C ASP A 371 -9.15 4.64 -15.41
N ARG A 372 -8.48 3.64 -16.01
CA ARG A 372 -7.53 2.74 -15.30
C ARG A 372 -6.11 3.01 -15.76
N VAL A 373 -5.16 3.03 -14.83
CA VAL A 373 -3.77 3.45 -15.09
C VAL A 373 -3.04 2.54 -16.08
N LEU A 374 -3.38 1.26 -16.11
CA LEU A 374 -2.75 0.23 -16.96
C LEU A 374 -3.73 -0.46 -17.92
N ARG A 375 -4.79 0.24 -18.36
CA ARG A 375 -5.63 -0.25 -19.46
C ARG A 375 -5.33 0.57 -20.71
N PRO A 376 -5.20 -0.04 -21.90
CA PRO A 376 -5.23 0.72 -23.14
C PRO A 376 -6.53 1.53 -23.20
N VAL A 377 -6.43 2.78 -23.64
CA VAL A 377 -7.61 3.57 -24.07
C VAL A 377 -8.22 2.91 -25.29
#